data_AF-A0AAQ4RWA3-F1
#
_entry.id   AF-A0AAQ4RWA3-F1
#
_cell.length_a   1.000
_cell.length_b   1.000
_cell.length_c   1.000
_cell.angle_alpha   90.00
_cell.angle_beta   90.00
_cell.angle_gamma   90.00
#
_symmetry.space_group_name_H-M   'P 1'
#
loop_
_entity.id
_entity.type
_entity.pdbx_description
1 polymer ?
#
loop_
_entity_poly.entity_id
_entity_poly.type
_entity_poly.pdbx_seq_one_letter_code
_entity_poly.pdbx_strand_id
1 'polypeptide(L)'
;MAAASYDQLLRQVEVLKMENSNLRQELQDNSNHLTQLESEASNMKEVLKQLQGTIEEESGEASGSQLELIERLKEMSLESAGFKPRSRPPLPLSSSSSSASSGSGAPGGAAGGSKAAGPSTTTGLPRRGPPPAGRDQERCLEELEKERCLLLAELEKEEKEKDWYYAQLQNLTKRIDSLPLTENFTLQTDMSRRQLEFEARQIRSAMEEQLGSCQEMERRAQDRVSRIQQIDKDILRLGARLQVEERQGATDSIGLSSAQSSSIQLDH
;
A
#
# COMPACT_ATOMS: atom_id res chain seq x y z
N MET A 1 38.33 -58.32 34.70
CA MET A 1 37.63 -57.72 33.56
C MET A 1 38.49 -57.92 32.34
N ALA A 2 38.06 -58.71 31.36
CA ALA A 2 38.76 -58.81 30.09
C ALA A 2 38.65 -57.45 29.39
N ALA A 3 39.77 -56.85 29.02
CA ALA A 3 39.78 -55.59 28.27
C ALA A 3 39.13 -55.82 26.89
N ALA A 4 38.34 -54.84 26.43
CA ALA A 4 37.77 -54.90 25.09
C ALA A 4 38.89 -55.05 24.05
N SER A 5 38.68 -55.92 23.06
CA SER A 5 39.66 -56.08 21.98
C SER A 5 39.75 -54.79 21.15
N TYR A 6 40.88 -54.58 20.50
CA TYR A 6 41.13 -53.40 19.66
C TYR A 6 39.99 -53.17 18.64
N ASP A 7 39.53 -54.22 17.97
CA ASP A 7 38.44 -54.15 16.98
C ASP A 7 37.08 -53.78 17.59
N GLN A 8 36.85 -54.15 18.85
CA GLN A 8 35.62 -53.80 19.56
C GLN A 8 35.65 -52.32 20.00
N LEU A 9 36.83 -51.82 20.39
CA LEU A 9 37.05 -50.40 20.69
C LEU A 9 36.90 -49.54 19.43
N LEU A 10 37.43 -50.01 18.29
CA LEU A 10 37.36 -49.30 17.01
C LEU A 10 35.91 -49.12 16.54
N ARG A 11 35.12 -50.20 16.55
CA ARG A 11 33.67 -50.15 16.26
C ARG A 11 32.92 -49.22 17.20
N GLN A 12 33.28 -49.22 18.48
CA GLN A 12 32.64 -48.33 19.45
C GLN A 12 32.98 -46.85 19.20
N VAL A 13 34.21 -46.55 18.79
CA VAL A 13 34.61 -45.19 18.40
C VAL A 13 33.87 -44.74 17.14
N GLU A 14 33.63 -45.63 16.18
CA GLU A 14 32.84 -45.32 14.97
C GLU A 14 31.39 -44.99 15.32
N VAL A 15 30.74 -45.81 16.15
CA VAL A 15 29.38 -45.55 16.64
C VAL A 15 29.32 -44.23 17.40
N LEU A 16 30.25 -43.99 18.33
CA LEU A 16 30.30 -42.73 19.08
C LEU A 16 30.56 -41.52 18.20
N LYS A 17 31.34 -41.65 17.13
CA LYS A 17 31.54 -40.58 16.14
C LYS A 17 30.24 -40.27 15.39
N MET A 18 29.51 -41.30 14.97
CA MET A 18 28.21 -41.10 14.32
C MET A 18 27.20 -40.48 15.27
N GLU A 19 27.09 -40.97 16.51
CA GLU A 19 26.22 -40.39 17.53
C GLU A 19 26.60 -38.94 17.85
N ASN A 20 27.89 -38.62 17.97
CA ASN A 20 28.34 -37.25 18.20
C ASN A 20 27.99 -36.33 17.02
N SER A 21 28.12 -36.83 15.79
CA SER A 21 27.69 -36.10 14.59
C SER A 21 26.19 -35.85 14.60
N ASN A 22 25.39 -36.87 14.95
CA ASN A 22 23.95 -36.76 15.02
C ASN A 22 23.51 -35.76 16.09
N LEU A 23 24.09 -35.82 17.29
CA LEU A 23 23.81 -34.87 18.37
C LEU A 23 24.19 -33.43 18.01
N ARG A 24 25.28 -33.22 17.28
CA ARG A 24 25.65 -31.89 16.78
C ARG A 24 24.63 -31.36 15.78
N GLN A 25 24.14 -32.22 14.89
CA GLN A 25 23.09 -31.86 13.93
C GLN A 25 21.79 -31.50 14.66
N GLU A 26 21.33 -32.35 15.58
CA GLU A 26 20.13 -32.09 16.38
C GLU A 26 20.25 -30.80 17.21
N LEU A 27 21.43 -30.52 17.78
CA LEU A 27 21.67 -29.29 18.52
C LEU A 27 21.60 -28.05 17.60
N GLN A 28 22.17 -28.15 16.40
CA GLN A 28 22.09 -27.09 15.40
C GLN A 28 20.64 -26.85 14.95
N ASP A 29 19.88 -27.91 14.72
CA ASP A 29 18.47 -27.84 14.33
C ASP A 29 17.63 -27.19 15.46
N ASN A 30 17.86 -27.57 16.71
CA ASN A 30 17.22 -26.95 17.87
C ASN A 30 17.59 -25.47 18.00
N SER A 31 18.86 -25.11 17.78
CA SER A 31 19.30 -23.71 17.79
C SER A 31 18.58 -22.90 16.72
N ASN A 32 18.46 -23.43 15.50
CA ASN A 32 17.74 -22.76 14.41
C ASN A 32 16.27 -22.58 14.73
N HIS A 33 15.62 -23.61 15.29
CA HIS A 33 14.22 -23.54 15.69
C HIS A 33 14.00 -22.50 16.79
N LEU A 34 14.90 -22.40 17.77
CA LEU A 34 14.84 -21.38 18.82
C LEU A 34 14.92 -19.97 18.21
N THR A 35 15.86 -19.72 17.31
CA THR A 35 15.97 -18.43 16.61
C THR A 35 14.69 -18.07 15.84
N GLN A 36 14.02 -19.06 15.26
CA GLN A 36 12.74 -18.86 14.57
C GLN A 36 11.61 -18.50 15.55
N LEU A 37 11.56 -19.14 16.71
CA LEU A 37 10.59 -18.78 17.75
C LEU A 37 10.85 -17.38 18.31
N GLU A 38 12.11 -16.98 18.47
CA GLU A 38 12.50 -15.63 18.89
C GLU A 38 12.09 -14.57 17.88
N SER A 39 12.20 -14.85 16.57
CA SER A 39 11.77 -13.93 15.51
C SER A 39 10.24 -13.83 15.44
N GLU A 40 9.52 -14.95 15.56
CA GLU A 40 8.04 -14.95 15.61
C GLU A 40 7.52 -14.20 16.83
N ALA A 41 8.12 -14.39 18.00
CA ALA A 41 7.80 -13.65 19.22
C ALA A 41 8.09 -12.14 19.06
N SER A 42 9.19 -11.78 18.39
CA SER A 42 9.53 -10.38 18.12
C SER A 42 8.54 -9.73 17.15
N ASN A 43 8.13 -10.44 16.11
CA ASN A 43 7.11 -10.00 15.17
C ASN A 43 5.76 -9.79 15.89
N MET A 44 5.32 -10.76 16.70
CA MET A 44 4.10 -10.63 17.49
C MET A 44 4.16 -9.41 18.42
N LYS A 45 5.30 -9.17 19.06
CA LYS A 45 5.52 -7.98 19.91
C LYS A 45 5.40 -6.68 19.11
N GLU A 46 5.91 -6.63 17.88
CA GLU A 46 5.80 -5.46 17.00
C GLU A 46 4.34 -5.22 16.58
N VAL A 47 3.62 -6.26 16.17
CA VAL A 47 2.18 -6.19 15.85
C VAL A 47 1.37 -5.68 17.04
N LEU A 48 1.62 -6.22 18.25
CA LEU A 48 0.94 -5.75 19.47
C LEU A 48 1.25 -4.29 19.78
N LYS A 49 2.50 -3.85 19.59
CA LYS A 49 2.90 -2.45 19.76
C LYS A 49 2.20 -1.54 18.74
N GLN A 50 2.07 -1.99 17.49
CA GLN A 50 1.36 -1.24 16.46
C GLN A 50 -0.13 -1.11 16.79
N LEU A 51 -0.79 -2.21 17.17
CA LEU A 51 -2.19 -2.20 17.60
C LEU A 51 -2.41 -1.29 18.81
N GLN A 52 -1.52 -1.31 19.81
CA GLN A 52 -1.59 -0.39 20.94
C GLN A 52 -1.47 1.07 20.49
N GLY A 53 -0.52 1.39 19.60
CA GLY A 53 -0.40 2.73 19.02
C GLY A 53 -1.65 3.17 18.27
N THR A 54 -2.24 2.29 17.46
CA THR A 54 -3.49 2.57 16.74
C THR A 54 -4.66 2.86 17.71
N ILE A 55 -4.77 2.11 18.82
CA ILE A 55 -5.79 2.35 19.85
C ILE A 55 -5.55 3.69 20.57
N GLU A 56 -4.30 4.03 20.90
CA GLU A 56 -3.96 5.30 21.55
C GLU A 56 -4.24 6.50 20.63
N GLU A 57 -3.97 6.39 19.32
CA GLU A 57 -4.31 7.40 18.31
C GLU A 57 -5.84 7.56 18.18
N GLU A 58 -6.58 6.45 18.04
CA GLU A 58 -8.05 6.48 17.92
C GLU A 58 -8.72 7.02 19.20
N SER A 59 -8.21 6.65 20.38
CA SER A 59 -8.71 7.15 21.66
C SER A 59 -8.33 8.61 21.93
N GLY A 60 -7.18 9.07 21.44
CA GLY A 60 -6.75 10.48 21.55
C GLY A 60 -7.62 11.40 20.70
N GLU A 61 -7.91 11.00 19.46
CA GLU A 61 -8.72 11.77 18.52
C GLU A 61 -10.23 11.74 18.84
N ALA A 62 -10.75 10.57 19.26
CA ALA A 62 -12.15 10.42 19.65
C ALA A 62 -12.45 11.03 21.04
N SER A 63 -11.55 10.87 22.03
CA SER A 63 -11.78 11.46 23.35
C SER A 63 -11.48 12.96 23.38
N GLY A 64 -10.51 13.46 22.59
CA GLY A 64 -10.24 14.90 22.51
C GLY A 64 -11.46 15.67 21.99
N SER A 65 -12.06 15.21 20.89
CA SER A 65 -13.26 15.82 20.32
C SER A 65 -14.52 15.63 21.19
N GLN A 66 -14.68 14.47 21.83
CA GLN A 66 -15.78 14.22 22.76
C GLN A 66 -15.64 15.03 24.06
N LEU A 67 -14.43 15.16 24.61
CA LEU A 67 -14.12 15.95 25.81
C LEU A 67 -14.31 17.44 25.54
N GLU A 68 -13.85 17.95 24.39
CA GLU A 68 -14.01 19.35 23.99
C GLU A 68 -15.50 19.72 23.77
N LEU A 69 -16.30 18.77 23.26
CA LEU A 69 -17.77 18.93 23.15
C LEU A 69 -18.45 18.92 24.53
N ILE A 70 -18.01 18.05 25.44
CA ILE A 70 -18.50 18.01 26.83
C ILE A 70 -18.12 19.28 27.59
N GLU A 71 -16.92 19.82 27.37
CA GLU A 71 -16.46 21.07 27.97
C GLU A 71 -17.28 22.27 27.46
N ARG A 72 -17.54 22.37 26.16
CA ARG A 72 -18.49 23.38 25.60
C ARG A 72 -19.90 23.25 26.17
N LEU A 73 -20.42 22.03 26.33
CA LEU A 73 -21.74 21.81 26.94
C LEU A 73 -21.76 22.22 28.42
N LYS A 74 -20.66 22.01 29.15
CA LYS A 74 -20.50 22.40 30.54
C LYS A 74 -20.37 23.92 30.71
N GLU A 75 -19.66 24.61 29.82
CA GLU A 75 -19.61 26.08 29.78
C GLU A 75 -20.99 26.70 29.54
N MET A 76 -21.76 26.17 28.59
CA MET A 76 -23.15 26.62 28.37
C MET A 76 -24.07 26.29 29.56
N SER A 77 -23.82 25.19 30.27
CA SER A 77 -24.60 24.79 31.45
C SER A 77 -24.28 25.62 32.70
N LEU A 78 -23.07 26.18 32.82
CA LEU A 78 -22.68 27.06 33.93
C LEU A 78 -23.15 28.51 33.71
N GLU A 79 -23.29 28.94 32.45
CA GLU A 79 -23.92 30.23 32.11
C GLU A 79 -25.46 30.23 32.30
N SER A 80 -26.06 29.04 32.47
CA SER A 80 -27.51 28.83 32.70
C SER A 80 -27.82 28.37 34.13
N ALA A 81 -27.09 28.90 35.12
CA ALA A 81 -27.33 28.64 36.55
C ALA A 81 -28.02 29.81 37.29
N GLY A 82 -29.04 30.38 36.64
CA GLY A 82 -30.18 31.01 37.28
C GLY A 82 -31.35 30.69 36.36
N PHE A 83 -32.36 29.92 36.73
CA PHE A 83 -33.50 30.38 37.52
C PHE A 83 -34.36 29.16 37.93
N LYS A 84 -35.06 29.31 39.06
CA LYS A 84 -35.93 28.32 39.73
C LYS A 84 -37.05 27.76 38.83
N PRO A 85 -37.55 26.53 39.10
CA PRO A 85 -38.69 25.97 38.38
C PRO A 85 -40.02 26.37 39.04
N ARG A 86 -41.01 26.82 38.26
CA ARG A 86 -42.43 26.77 38.64
C ARG A 86 -43.40 26.82 37.44
N SER A 87 -44.09 25.69 37.22
CA SER A 87 -45.50 25.49 36.80
C SER A 87 -46.22 26.48 35.83
N ARG A 88 -46.47 26.00 34.57
CA ARG A 88 -47.73 25.86 33.76
C ARG A 88 -48.93 26.88 33.88
N PRO A 89 -49.90 26.93 32.91
CA PRO A 89 -50.08 27.62 31.59
C PRO A 89 -51.32 28.61 31.60
N PRO A 90 -52.13 28.97 30.53
CA PRO A 90 -52.05 28.95 29.02
C PRO A 90 -52.49 30.26 28.23
N LEU A 91 -52.09 30.40 26.93
CA LEU A 91 -52.72 31.04 25.70
C LEU A 91 -53.38 32.48 25.73
N PRO A 92 -53.75 33.18 24.61
CA PRO A 92 -53.32 33.28 23.18
C PRO A 92 -53.24 34.75 22.57
N LEU A 93 -53.08 34.90 21.23
CA LEU A 93 -53.34 36.09 20.33
C LEU A 93 -52.36 37.30 20.43
N SER A 94 -52.06 38.17 19.46
CA SER A 94 -52.16 38.31 17.99
C SER A 94 -51.48 39.66 17.58
N SER A 95 -51.01 39.74 16.32
CA SER A 95 -50.98 40.93 15.42
C SER A 95 -49.91 42.05 15.49
N SER A 96 -49.44 42.40 14.27
CA SER A 96 -49.17 43.75 13.68
C SER A 96 -47.99 44.58 14.23
N SER A 97 -47.23 45.36 13.45
CA SER A 97 -47.22 45.79 12.03
C SER A 97 -46.00 46.68 11.77
N SER A 98 -45.68 46.91 10.47
CA SER A 98 -45.15 48.16 9.85
C SER A 98 -43.73 48.65 10.23
N SER A 99 -42.89 49.25 9.37
CA SER A 99 -42.95 49.70 7.97
C SER A 99 -41.64 50.44 7.61
N ALA A 100 -41.30 50.47 6.31
CA ALA A 100 -40.55 51.50 5.56
C ALA A 100 -39.04 51.71 5.94
N SER A 101 -38.11 52.08 5.05
CA SER A 101 -38.18 52.83 3.78
C SER A 101 -36.89 52.68 2.94
N SER A 102 -37.08 52.62 1.60
CA SER A 102 -36.47 53.41 0.49
C SER A 102 -34.98 53.86 0.53
N GLY A 103 -34.19 53.92 -0.55
CA GLY A 103 -34.37 53.71 -2.00
C GLY A 103 -33.29 54.49 -2.82
N SER A 104 -33.07 54.07 -4.08
CA SER A 104 -32.52 54.84 -5.26
C SER A 104 -31.05 55.34 -5.20
N GLY A 105 -30.22 55.40 -6.26
CA GLY A 105 -30.35 55.21 -7.71
C GLY A 105 -29.00 55.54 -8.41
N ALA A 106 -28.85 55.13 -9.68
CA ALA A 106 -27.71 55.41 -10.60
C ALA A 106 -27.75 56.88 -11.12
N PRO A 107 -26.90 57.43 -12.06
CA PRO A 107 -26.34 56.79 -13.28
C PRO A 107 -24.96 57.28 -13.85
N GLY A 108 -24.45 56.54 -14.85
CA GLY A 108 -23.91 56.96 -16.16
C GLY A 108 -22.79 58.02 -16.36
N GLY A 109 -21.84 57.75 -17.29
CA GLY A 109 -21.09 58.78 -18.04
C GLY A 109 -19.66 58.41 -18.49
N ALA A 110 -19.33 58.64 -19.77
CA ALA A 110 -18.20 58.11 -20.54
C ALA A 110 -17.02 59.09 -20.78
N ALA A 111 -15.87 58.56 -21.28
CA ALA A 111 -14.86 59.12 -22.23
C ALA A 111 -13.42 58.66 -21.85
N GLY A 112 -12.45 58.34 -22.72
CA GLY A 112 -12.36 58.34 -24.18
C GLY A 112 -10.93 58.00 -24.66
N GLY A 113 -10.79 57.76 -25.98
CA GLY A 113 -9.55 57.80 -26.79
C GLY A 113 -8.86 56.46 -27.06
N SER A 114 -8.26 56.15 -28.23
CA SER A 114 -8.20 56.76 -29.56
C SER A 114 -7.32 55.86 -30.46
N LYS A 115 -7.66 55.72 -31.76
CA LYS A 115 -6.86 55.21 -32.92
C LYS A 115 -6.59 53.67 -32.99
N ALA A 116 -6.52 53.00 -34.15
CA ALA A 116 -6.95 53.18 -35.54
C ALA A 116 -6.64 51.87 -36.32
N ALA A 117 -7.45 51.58 -37.36
CA ALA A 117 -7.19 50.75 -38.55
C ALA A 117 -6.98 49.21 -38.46
N GLY A 118 -7.78 48.46 -39.25
CA GLY A 118 -7.59 47.02 -39.60
C GLY A 118 -6.59 46.80 -40.77
N PRO A 119 -6.55 45.64 -41.48
CA PRO A 119 -7.62 44.66 -41.69
C PRO A 119 -7.26 43.16 -41.49
N SER A 120 -8.28 42.32 -41.61
CA SER A 120 -8.38 40.87 -41.45
C SER A 120 -7.37 40.02 -42.23
N THR A 121 -6.89 38.93 -41.61
CA THR A 121 -6.67 37.63 -42.28
C THR A 121 -7.01 36.48 -41.34
N THR A 122 -7.54 35.44 -41.94
CA THR A 122 -8.16 34.27 -41.33
C THR A 122 -7.11 33.27 -40.85
N THR A 123 -7.15 32.84 -39.59
CA THR A 123 -6.82 31.46 -39.20
C THR A 123 -7.20 31.23 -37.74
N GLY A 124 -7.97 30.17 -37.52
CA GLY A 124 -8.58 29.84 -36.23
C GLY A 124 -7.56 29.50 -35.17
N LEU A 125 -7.67 30.18 -34.03
CA LEU A 125 -7.14 29.71 -32.76
C LEU A 125 -7.90 28.42 -32.38
N PRO A 126 -7.24 27.32 -31.96
CA PRO A 126 -7.96 26.34 -31.18
C PRO A 126 -8.33 27.02 -29.88
N ARG A 127 -9.62 27.31 -29.71
CA ARG A 127 -10.23 27.60 -28.42
C ARG A 127 -9.96 26.38 -27.55
N ARG A 128 -8.88 26.43 -26.76
CA ARG A 128 -8.59 25.48 -25.69
C ARG A 128 -9.72 25.63 -24.67
N GLY A 129 -10.78 24.85 -24.88
CA GLY A 129 -11.76 24.58 -23.85
C GLY A 129 -11.06 23.96 -22.64
N PRO A 130 -11.68 24.02 -21.45
CA PRO A 130 -11.18 23.29 -20.29
C PRO A 130 -11.03 21.81 -20.70
N PRO A 131 -9.95 21.11 -20.31
CA PRO A 131 -9.93 19.67 -20.47
C PRO A 131 -11.16 19.08 -19.76
N PRO A 132 -11.90 18.15 -20.37
CA PRO A 132 -12.92 17.42 -19.63
C PRO A 132 -12.18 16.65 -18.53
N ALA A 133 -12.47 16.95 -17.26
CA ALA A 133 -11.81 16.38 -16.09
C ALA A 133 -11.74 14.84 -16.15
N GLY A 134 -12.72 14.19 -16.79
CA GLY A 134 -12.72 12.74 -17.02
C GLY A 134 -11.59 12.19 -17.91
N ARG A 135 -11.05 12.96 -18.86
CA ARG A 135 -9.92 12.48 -19.71
C ARG A 135 -8.60 12.42 -18.95
N ASP A 136 -8.38 13.35 -18.03
CA ASP A 136 -7.17 13.36 -17.20
C ASP A 136 -7.22 12.24 -16.16
N GLN A 137 -8.42 11.92 -15.64
CA GLN A 137 -8.67 10.80 -14.74
C GLN A 137 -8.47 9.43 -15.41
N GLU A 138 -8.93 9.27 -16.65
CA GLU A 138 -8.75 8.06 -17.46
C GLU A 138 -7.26 7.82 -17.80
N ARG A 139 -6.51 8.90 -18.10
CA ARG A 139 -5.05 8.83 -18.26
C ARG A 139 -4.33 8.39 -16.99
N CYS A 140 -4.74 8.92 -15.84
CA CYS A 140 -4.18 8.54 -14.54
C CYS A 140 -4.42 7.07 -14.20
N LEU A 141 -5.61 6.53 -14.51
CA LEU A 141 -5.90 5.10 -14.39
C LEU A 141 -4.98 4.25 -15.27
N GLU A 142 -4.81 4.61 -16.54
CA GLU A 142 -3.90 3.92 -17.47
C GLU A 142 -2.45 3.92 -16.96
N GLU A 143 -2.00 5.02 -16.34
CA GLU A 143 -0.66 5.13 -15.76
C GLU A 143 -0.47 4.22 -14.55
N LEU A 144 -1.46 4.15 -13.65
CA LEU A 144 -1.46 3.24 -12.50
C LEU A 144 -1.45 1.78 -12.94
N GLU A 145 -2.25 1.41 -13.95
CA GLU A 145 -2.26 0.06 -14.51
C GLU A 145 -0.91 -0.32 -15.15
N LYS A 146 -0.26 0.62 -15.86
CA LYS A 146 1.09 0.43 -16.39
C LYS A 146 2.11 0.24 -15.29
N GLU A 147 2.08 1.08 -14.25
CA GLU A 147 2.98 0.96 -13.09
C GLU A 147 2.80 -0.40 -12.40
N ARG A 148 1.56 -0.84 -12.16
CA ARG A 148 1.25 -2.16 -11.61
C ARG A 148 1.85 -3.29 -12.43
N CYS A 149 1.66 -3.25 -13.75
CA CYS A 149 2.22 -4.26 -14.66
C CYS A 149 3.74 -4.27 -14.64
N LEU A 150 4.39 -3.10 -14.58
CA LEU A 150 5.85 -3.00 -14.47
C LEU A 150 6.36 -3.61 -13.16
N LEU A 151 5.74 -3.29 -12.03
CA LEU A 151 6.14 -3.83 -10.72
C LEU A 151 5.98 -5.36 -10.65
N LEU A 152 4.91 -5.90 -11.23
CA LEU A 152 4.71 -7.35 -11.34
C LEU A 152 5.79 -7.99 -12.24
N ALA A 153 6.09 -7.38 -13.38
CA ALA A 153 7.13 -7.87 -14.28
C ALA A 153 8.52 -7.85 -13.64
N GLU A 154 8.84 -6.83 -12.83
CA GLU A 154 10.08 -6.77 -12.07
C GLU A 154 10.17 -7.88 -11.01
N LEU A 155 9.09 -8.13 -10.27
CA LEU A 155 9.02 -9.23 -9.31
C LEU A 155 9.22 -10.59 -10.00
N GLU A 156 8.54 -10.83 -11.11
CA GLU A 156 8.72 -12.07 -11.88
C GLU A 156 10.13 -12.24 -12.43
N LYS A 157 10.73 -11.14 -12.91
CA LYS A 157 12.11 -11.17 -13.42
C LYS A 157 13.08 -11.55 -12.32
N GLU A 158 12.97 -10.91 -11.16
CA GLU A 158 13.82 -11.18 -10.00
C GLU A 158 13.66 -12.62 -9.51
N GLU A 159 12.43 -13.15 -9.47
CA GLU A 159 12.18 -14.54 -9.07
C GLU A 159 12.81 -15.55 -10.04
N LYS A 160 12.68 -15.33 -11.36
CA LYS A 160 13.33 -16.16 -12.38
C LYS A 160 14.85 -16.15 -12.25
N GLU A 161 15.43 -15.01 -11.88
CA GLU A 161 16.87 -14.87 -11.67
C GLU A 161 17.32 -15.62 -10.40
N LYS A 162 16.56 -15.54 -9.31
CA LYS A 162 16.79 -16.36 -8.10
C LYS A 162 16.72 -17.85 -8.40
N ASP A 163 15.67 -18.28 -9.09
CA ASP A 163 15.48 -19.68 -9.48
C ASP A 163 16.66 -20.18 -10.32
N TRP A 164 17.19 -19.35 -11.20
CA TRP A 164 18.37 -19.67 -12.00
C TRP A 164 19.60 -19.90 -11.11
N TYR A 165 19.88 -19.01 -10.16
CA TYR A 165 20.99 -19.19 -9.20
C TYR A 165 20.79 -20.43 -8.32
N TYR A 166 19.58 -20.65 -7.80
CA TYR A 166 19.28 -21.82 -6.97
C TYR A 166 19.39 -23.13 -7.74
N ALA A 167 18.98 -23.16 -9.01
CA ALA A 167 19.15 -24.34 -9.86
C ALA A 167 20.64 -24.66 -10.07
N GLN A 168 21.49 -23.65 -10.26
CA GLN A 168 22.94 -23.85 -10.36
C GLN A 168 23.53 -24.38 -9.04
N LEU A 169 23.18 -23.78 -7.90
CA LEU A 169 23.63 -24.22 -6.59
C LEU A 169 23.17 -25.66 -6.30
N GLN A 170 21.92 -26.00 -6.62
CA GLN A 170 21.39 -27.35 -6.45
C GLN A 170 22.14 -28.36 -7.32
N ASN A 171 22.56 -27.99 -8.53
CA ASN A 171 23.38 -28.85 -9.38
C ASN A 171 24.75 -29.13 -8.74
N LEU A 172 25.41 -28.10 -8.20
CA LEU A 172 26.67 -28.27 -7.47
C LEU A 172 26.50 -29.15 -6.23
N THR A 173 25.45 -28.95 -5.45
CA THR A 173 25.11 -29.81 -4.30
C THR A 173 24.98 -31.27 -4.74
N LYS A 174 24.17 -31.55 -5.78
CA LYS A 174 24.02 -32.92 -6.33
C LYS A 174 25.35 -33.52 -6.77
N ARG A 175 26.24 -32.71 -7.39
CA ARG A 175 27.59 -33.16 -7.79
C ARG A 175 28.45 -33.49 -6.58
N ILE A 176 28.42 -32.68 -5.53
CA ILE A 176 29.14 -32.93 -4.27
C ILE A 176 28.63 -34.22 -3.61
N ASP A 177 27.31 -34.42 -3.55
CA ASP A 177 26.70 -35.59 -2.93
C ASP A 177 26.96 -36.88 -3.71
N SER A 178 27.18 -36.76 -5.03
CA SER A 178 27.54 -37.89 -5.90
C SER A 178 29.01 -38.29 -5.85
N LEU A 179 29.86 -37.53 -5.15
CA LEU A 179 31.28 -37.87 -5.01
C LEU A 179 31.41 -39.20 -4.24
N PRO A 180 32.42 -40.02 -4.57
CA PRO A 180 32.60 -41.33 -3.93
C PRO A 180 32.80 -41.15 -2.42
N LEU A 181 31.82 -41.60 -1.63
CA LEU A 181 31.87 -41.69 -0.17
C LEU A 181 32.64 -42.94 0.28
N THR A 182 33.81 -43.18 -0.30
CA THR A 182 34.66 -44.30 0.11
C THR A 182 35.14 -44.08 1.54
N GLU A 183 35.10 -45.13 2.37
CA GLU A 183 35.61 -45.10 3.76
C GLU A 183 37.08 -44.64 3.84
N ASN A 184 37.83 -44.80 2.75
CA ASN A 184 39.17 -44.27 2.59
C ASN A 184 39.14 -42.87 1.94
N PHE A 185 39.64 -41.88 2.67
CA PHE A 185 39.90 -40.54 2.14
C PHE A 185 40.84 -40.61 0.93
N THR A 186 40.45 -40.01 -0.19
CA THR A 186 41.35 -39.80 -1.33
C THR A 186 41.53 -38.30 -1.57
N LEU A 187 42.78 -37.88 -1.77
CA LEU A 187 43.12 -36.48 -2.03
C LEU A 187 42.39 -35.96 -3.28
N GLN A 188 42.19 -36.81 -4.29
CA GLN A 188 41.48 -36.45 -5.51
C GLN A 188 40.01 -36.10 -5.24
N THR A 189 39.29 -36.91 -4.46
CA THR A 189 37.89 -36.62 -4.10
C THR A 189 37.79 -35.37 -3.23
N ASP A 190 38.70 -35.17 -2.28
CA ASP A 190 38.72 -33.97 -1.43
C ASP A 190 38.95 -32.70 -2.25
N MET A 191 39.94 -32.71 -3.15
CA MET A 191 40.21 -31.58 -4.04
C MET A 191 39.03 -31.28 -4.96
N SER A 192 38.38 -32.31 -5.51
CA SER A 192 37.17 -32.15 -6.32
C SER A 192 36.02 -31.54 -5.50
N ARG A 193 35.85 -31.96 -4.24
CA ARG A 193 34.83 -31.42 -3.35
C ARG A 193 35.06 -29.94 -3.07
N ARG A 194 36.29 -29.57 -2.65
CA ARG A 194 36.67 -28.18 -2.35
C ARG A 194 36.50 -27.27 -3.56
N GLN A 195 36.77 -27.78 -4.77
CA GLN A 195 36.56 -27.03 -6.01
C GLN A 195 35.07 -26.72 -6.23
N LEU A 196 34.18 -27.70 -6.08
CA LEU A 196 32.73 -27.49 -6.22
C LEU A 196 32.19 -26.54 -5.13
N GLU A 197 32.70 -26.63 -3.90
CA GLU A 197 32.36 -25.71 -2.81
C GLU A 197 32.83 -24.28 -3.09
N PHE A 198 34.01 -24.13 -3.72
CA PHE A 198 34.50 -22.83 -4.17
C PHE A 198 33.58 -22.24 -5.25
N GLU A 199 33.21 -23.03 -6.26
CA GLU A 199 32.24 -22.61 -7.28
C GLU A 199 30.90 -22.21 -6.67
N ALA A 200 30.38 -22.97 -5.70
CA ALA A 200 29.13 -22.63 -5.01
C ALA A 200 29.25 -21.32 -4.21
N ARG A 201 30.41 -21.04 -3.61
CA ARG A 201 30.68 -19.75 -2.96
C ARG A 201 30.70 -18.60 -3.97
N GLN A 202 31.35 -18.78 -5.11
CA GLN A 202 31.37 -17.77 -6.17
C GLN A 202 29.97 -17.46 -6.70
N ILE A 203 29.12 -18.47 -6.88
CA ILE A 203 27.73 -18.27 -7.30
C ILE A 203 26.93 -17.49 -6.25
N ARG A 204 27.10 -17.81 -4.96
CA ARG A 204 26.44 -17.06 -3.87
C ARG A 204 26.89 -15.60 -3.85
N SER A 205 28.18 -15.32 -4.00
CA SER A 205 28.69 -13.95 -4.07
C SER A 205 28.19 -13.20 -5.30
N ALA A 206 28.17 -13.85 -6.48
CA ALA A 206 27.62 -13.24 -7.69
C ALA A 206 26.11 -12.94 -7.56
N MET A 207 25.35 -13.85 -6.94
CA MET A 207 23.93 -13.65 -6.64
C MET A 207 23.72 -12.44 -5.72
N GLU A 208 24.51 -12.32 -4.65
CA GLU A 208 24.45 -11.18 -3.72
C GLU A 208 24.85 -9.86 -4.38
N GLU A 209 25.83 -9.86 -5.30
CA GLU A 209 26.20 -8.68 -6.08
C GLU A 209 25.11 -8.24 -7.07
N GLN A 210 24.37 -9.18 -7.68
CA GLN A 210 23.32 -8.85 -8.65
C GLN A 210 21.98 -8.49 -7.99
N LEU A 211 21.57 -9.26 -6.97
CA LEU A 211 20.24 -9.15 -6.37
C LEU A 211 20.23 -8.44 -5.01
N GLY A 212 21.40 -8.16 -4.45
CA GLY A 212 21.58 -7.66 -3.08
C GLY A 212 21.55 -8.79 -2.05
N SER A 213 21.73 -8.39 -0.79
CA SER A 213 21.60 -9.31 0.34
C SER A 213 20.18 -9.88 0.45
N CYS A 214 20.04 -11.00 1.14
CA CYS A 214 18.74 -11.64 1.35
C CYS A 214 17.70 -10.66 1.95
N GLN A 215 18.10 -9.85 2.92
CA GLN A 215 17.24 -8.86 3.58
C GLN A 215 16.82 -7.73 2.64
N GLU A 216 17.73 -7.24 1.78
CA GLU A 216 17.42 -6.18 0.82
C GLU A 216 16.45 -6.66 -0.26
N MET A 217 16.63 -7.89 -0.73
CA MET A 217 15.75 -8.53 -1.70
C MET A 217 14.34 -8.71 -1.14
N GLU A 218 14.23 -9.20 0.11
CA GLU A 218 12.96 -9.33 0.81
C GLU A 218 12.27 -7.97 0.99
N ARG A 219 13.00 -6.97 1.47
CA ARG A 219 12.48 -5.60 1.63
C ARG A 219 11.99 -5.04 0.29
N ARG A 220 12.79 -5.16 -0.77
CA ARG A 220 12.43 -4.69 -2.12
C ARG A 220 11.16 -5.36 -2.63
N ALA A 221 11.03 -6.67 -2.42
CA ALA A 221 9.82 -7.40 -2.79
C ALA A 221 8.60 -6.91 -1.98
N GLN A 222 8.74 -6.73 -0.67
CA GLN A 222 7.69 -6.21 0.21
C GLN A 222 7.26 -4.78 -0.18
N ASP A 223 8.20 -3.90 -0.50
CA ASP A 223 7.93 -2.53 -0.95
C ASP A 223 7.16 -2.53 -2.27
N ARG A 224 7.57 -3.35 -3.24
CA ARG A 224 6.87 -3.50 -4.52
C ARG A 224 5.46 -4.05 -4.34
N VAL A 225 5.28 -5.09 -3.51
CA VAL A 225 3.95 -5.66 -3.20
C VAL A 225 3.07 -4.62 -2.51
N SER A 226 3.60 -3.88 -1.54
CA SER A 226 2.86 -2.81 -0.85
C SER A 226 2.44 -1.71 -1.82
N ARG A 227 3.32 -1.32 -2.75
CA ARG A 227 3.00 -0.35 -3.80
C ARG A 227 1.92 -0.86 -4.75
N ILE A 228 1.98 -2.13 -5.18
CA ILE A 228 0.94 -2.76 -6.00
C ILE A 228 -0.41 -2.73 -5.28
N GLN A 229 -0.47 -3.10 -4.01
CA GLN A 229 -1.71 -3.05 -3.22
C GLN A 229 -2.27 -1.63 -3.11
N GLN A 230 -1.41 -0.63 -3.00
CA GLN A 230 -1.83 0.77 -3.00
C GLN A 230 -2.39 1.17 -4.36
N ILE A 231 -1.72 0.80 -5.45
CA ILE A 231 -2.19 1.05 -6.82
C ILE A 231 -3.55 0.39 -7.06
N ASP A 232 -3.76 -0.86 -6.63
CA ASP A 232 -5.04 -1.55 -6.76
C ASP A 232 -6.18 -0.78 -6.06
N LYS A 233 -5.90 -0.23 -4.86
CA LYS A 233 -6.87 0.62 -4.15
C LYS A 233 -7.13 1.93 -4.91
N ASP A 234 -6.09 2.54 -5.47
CA ASP A 234 -6.20 3.80 -6.22
C ASP A 234 -7.00 3.60 -7.51
N ILE A 235 -6.76 2.52 -8.25
CA ILE A 235 -7.52 2.12 -9.44
C ILE A 235 -9.01 1.95 -9.09
N LEU A 236 -9.33 1.22 -8.01
CA LEU A 236 -10.72 1.04 -7.57
C LEU A 236 -11.39 2.37 -7.20
N ARG A 237 -10.69 3.25 -6.48
CA ARG A 237 -11.23 4.56 -6.07
C ARG A 237 -11.44 5.49 -7.27
N LEU A 238 -10.51 5.55 -8.22
CA LEU A 238 -10.62 6.39 -9.41
C LEU A 238 -11.67 5.84 -10.39
N GLY A 239 -11.76 4.52 -10.55
CA GLY A 239 -12.79 3.87 -11.36
C GLY A 239 -14.21 4.09 -10.81
N ALA A 240 -14.39 4.09 -9.48
CA ALA A 240 -15.66 4.43 -8.86
C ALA A 240 -16.07 5.89 -9.10
N ARG A 241 -15.10 6.82 -9.09
CA ARG A 241 -15.36 8.25 -9.38
C ARG A 241 -15.79 8.46 -10.83
N LEU A 242 -15.13 7.80 -11.79
CA LEU A 242 -15.49 7.85 -13.20
C LEU A 242 -16.90 7.33 -13.48
N GLN A 243 -17.31 6.22 -12.85
CA GLN A 243 -18.69 5.70 -12.97
C GLN A 243 -19.75 6.66 -12.42
N VAL A 244 -19.43 7.40 -11.36
CA VAL A 244 -20.34 8.42 -10.80
C VAL A 244 -20.44 9.63 -11.73
N GLU A 245 -19.33 10.07 -12.31
CA GLU A 245 -19.27 11.21 -13.22
C GLU A 245 -19.98 10.90 -14.57
N GLU A 246 -19.87 9.67 -15.08
CA GLU A 246 -20.68 9.21 -16.23
C GLU A 246 -22.18 9.20 -15.92
N ARG A 247 -22.59 8.78 -14.71
CA ARG A 247 -24.01 8.81 -14.32
C ARG A 247 -24.55 10.22 -14.16
N GLN A 248 -23.75 11.17 -13.69
CA GLN A 248 -24.13 12.59 -13.56
C GLN A 248 -24.14 13.31 -14.91
N GLY A 249 -23.21 13.00 -15.83
CA GLY A 249 -23.25 13.51 -17.20
C GLY A 249 -24.46 13.01 -18.01
N ALA A 250 -24.95 11.81 -17.71
CA ALA A 250 -26.17 11.26 -18.31
C ALA A 250 -27.47 11.91 -17.79
N THR A 251 -27.52 12.34 -16.52
CA THR A 251 -28.72 13.00 -15.96
C THR A 251 -28.91 14.42 -16.49
N ASP A 252 -27.82 15.16 -16.70
CA ASP A 252 -27.89 16.54 -17.22
C ASP A 252 -28.22 16.59 -18.71
N SER A 253 -27.91 15.54 -19.47
CA SER A 253 -28.26 15.42 -20.89
C SER A 253 -29.71 14.97 -21.11
N ILE A 254 -30.31 14.21 -20.19
CA ILE A 254 -31.75 13.87 -20.24
C ILE A 254 -32.61 15.09 -19.89
N GLY A 255 -32.18 15.94 -18.95
CA GLY A 255 -32.90 17.15 -18.53
C GLY A 255 -33.09 18.22 -19.61
N LEU A 256 -32.25 18.24 -20.65
CA LEU A 256 -32.35 19.21 -21.75
C LEU A 256 -33.19 18.73 -22.94
N SER A 257 -33.48 17.43 -23.04
CA SER A 257 -34.28 16.87 -24.14
C SER A 257 -35.79 16.91 -23.90
N SER A 258 -36.24 17.10 -22.65
CA SER A 258 -37.68 17.08 -22.30
C SER A 258 -38.35 18.46 -22.37
N ALA A 259 -37.62 19.55 -22.64
CA ALA A 259 -38.16 20.92 -22.59
C ALA A 259 -38.64 21.47 -23.96
N GLN A 260 -38.54 20.72 -25.06
CA GLN A 260 -38.92 21.21 -26.40
C GLN A 260 -40.21 20.62 -26.98
N SER A 261 -40.96 19.79 -26.25
CA SER A 261 -42.23 19.19 -26.74
C SER A 261 -43.44 19.70 -25.96
N SER A 262 -43.73 21.01 -26.02
CA SER A 262 -45.06 21.56 -25.70
C SER A 262 -45.11 23.03 -26.12
N SER A 263 -45.63 23.31 -27.32
CA SER A 263 -46.42 24.52 -27.67
C SER A 263 -46.33 24.83 -29.18
N ILE A 264 -46.90 23.97 -30.03
CA ILE A 264 -47.35 24.41 -31.35
C ILE A 264 -48.60 23.59 -31.73
N GLN A 265 -49.80 24.09 -31.43
CA GLN A 265 -51.02 23.92 -32.23
C GLN A 265 -52.23 24.47 -31.49
N LEU A 266 -52.66 25.68 -31.85
CA LEU A 266 -54.07 26.10 -31.80
C LEU A 266 -54.23 27.20 -32.86
N ASP A 267 -54.69 26.80 -34.04
CA ASP A 267 -55.30 27.70 -35.02
C ASP A 267 -56.41 26.91 -35.72
N HIS A 268 -57.66 27.18 -35.32
CA HIS A 268 -58.88 27.05 -36.11
C HIS A 268 -60.05 27.73 -35.39
#